data_AF-X1Q9T9-F1
#
_entry.id   AF-X1Q9T9-F1
#
_cell.length_a   1.000
_cell.length_b   1.000
_cell.length_c   1.000
_cell.angle_alpha   90.00
_cell.angle_beta   90.00
_cell.angle_gamma   90.00
#
_symmetry.space_group_name_H-M   'P 1'
#
loop_
_entity.id
_entity.type
_entity.pdbx_description
1 polymer ?
#
loop_
_entity_poly.entity_id
_entity_poly.type
_entity_poly.pdbx_seq_one_letter_code
_entity_poly.pdbx_strand_id
1 'polypeptide(L)'
;HDLLKQIGLGINLSRTYPKGHPALLPIVKRFRILLKEVPIEQDSFSLVVIEDVIMIEQERFDSKILPIVKTLVDRLTRLGVKSITFNIDLSEEDIREFFTAMAAT
;
A
#
# COMPACT_ATOMS: atom_id res chain seq x y z
N HIS A 1 9.98 -2.38 6.57
CA HIS A 1 9.25 -1.25 5.95
C HIS A 1 7.84 -1.18 6.48
N ASP A 2 7.59 -0.18 7.32
CA ASP A 2 6.28 0.10 7.90
C ASP A 2 5.23 0.38 6.82
N LEU A 3 5.62 1.01 5.70
CA LEU A 3 4.73 1.33 4.59
C LEU A 3 4.07 0.08 3.98
N LEU A 4 4.85 -0.91 3.55
CA LEU A 4 4.33 -2.17 3.00
C LEU A 4 3.44 -2.92 4.00
N LYS A 5 3.80 -2.88 5.30
CA LYS A 5 2.96 -3.45 6.35
C LYS A 5 1.61 -2.73 6.44
N GLN A 6 1.59 -1.40 6.42
CA GLN A 6 0.34 -0.63 6.43
C GLN A 6 -0.54 -0.91 5.21
N ILE A 7 0.05 -1.05 4.01
CA ILE A 7 -0.69 -1.44 2.81
C ILE A 7 -1.37 -2.80 3.00
N GLY A 8 -0.58 -3.80 3.42
CA GLY A 8 -1.11 -5.14 3.66
C GLY A 8 -2.21 -5.19 4.72
N LEU A 9 -2.03 -4.48 5.83
CA LEU A 9 -3.03 -4.37 6.90
C LEU A 9 -4.29 -3.65 6.40
N GLY A 10 -4.14 -2.55 5.67
CA GLY A 10 -5.25 -1.77 5.13
C GLY A 10 -6.14 -2.58 4.19
N ILE A 11 -5.52 -3.32 3.27
CA ILE A 11 -6.22 -4.23 2.35
C ILE A 11 -6.92 -5.35 3.13
N ASN A 12 -6.22 -5.99 4.07
CA ASN A 12 -6.81 -7.09 4.83
C ASN A 12 -8.00 -6.63 5.69
N LEU A 13 -7.89 -5.49 6.38
CA LEU A 13 -8.98 -4.94 7.17
C LEU A 13 -10.16 -4.53 6.31
N SER A 14 -9.92 -3.94 5.15
CA SER A 14 -10.98 -3.53 4.20
C SER A 14 -11.72 -4.72 3.59
N ARG A 15 -11.09 -5.91 3.56
CA ARG A 15 -11.75 -7.15 3.16
C ARG A 15 -12.56 -7.80 4.29
N THR A 16 -12.06 -7.69 5.52
CA THR A 16 -12.67 -8.35 6.70
C THR A 16 -13.85 -7.57 7.26
N TYR A 17 -13.77 -6.24 7.24
CA TYR A 17 -14.77 -5.37 7.85
C TYR A 17 -15.57 -4.59 6.79
N PRO A 18 -16.83 -4.24 7.09
CA PRO A 18 -17.63 -3.42 6.18
C PRO A 18 -17.02 -2.02 6.00
N LYS A 19 -17.34 -1.38 4.87
CA LYS A 19 -16.92 0.00 4.58
C LYS A 19 -17.32 0.92 5.73
N GLY A 20 -16.40 1.76 6.17
CA GLY A 20 -16.60 2.69 7.30
C GLY A 20 -16.31 2.12 8.69
N HIS A 21 -15.93 0.84 8.81
CA HIS A 21 -15.58 0.27 10.12
C HIS A 21 -14.36 0.98 10.75
N PRO A 22 -14.40 1.32 12.07
CA PRO A 22 -13.38 2.15 12.72
C PRO A 22 -12.00 1.49 12.77
N ALA A 23 -11.91 0.17 12.64
CA ALA A 23 -10.64 -0.56 12.64
C ALA A 23 -9.66 -0.10 11.54
N LEU A 24 -10.16 0.46 10.43
CA LEU A 24 -9.32 0.95 9.33
C LEU A 24 -8.69 2.31 9.63
N LEU A 25 -9.30 3.13 10.51
CA LEU A 25 -8.88 4.51 10.76
C LEU A 25 -7.43 4.63 11.27
N PRO A 26 -6.95 3.81 12.23
CA PRO A 26 -5.56 3.88 12.68
C PRO A 26 -4.55 3.59 11.56
N ILE A 27 -4.88 2.64 10.67
CA ILE A 27 -4.03 2.25 9.54
C ILE A 27 -3.97 3.37 8.51
N VAL A 28 -5.11 3.98 8.18
CA VAL A 28 -5.19 5.13 7.27
C VAL A 28 -4.35 6.30 7.80
N LYS A 29 -4.49 6.62 9.08
CA LYS A 29 -3.71 7.68 9.73
C LYS A 29 -2.22 7.38 9.73
N ARG A 30 -1.83 6.14 10.08
CA ARG A 30 -0.41 5.75 10.08
C ARG A 30 0.16 5.75 8.67
N PHE A 31 -0.57 5.25 7.68
CA PHE A 31 -0.16 5.30 6.28
C PHE A 31 0.08 6.74 5.83
N ARG A 32 -0.87 7.65 6.10
CA ARG A 32 -0.72 9.08 5.80
C ARG A 32 0.50 9.73 6.47
N ILE A 33 0.80 9.36 7.71
CA ILE A 33 2.02 9.84 8.39
C ILE A 33 3.26 9.34 7.65
N LEU A 34 3.31 8.06 7.28
CA LEU A 34 4.43 7.49 6.53
C LEU A 34 4.60 8.14 5.14
N LEU A 35 3.51 8.51 4.45
CA LEU A 35 3.59 9.27 3.20
C LEU A 35 4.30 10.62 3.38
N LYS A 36 4.13 11.26 4.55
CA LYS A 36 4.77 12.55 4.88
C LYS A 36 6.19 12.43 5.40
N GLU A 37 6.63 11.22 5.76
CA GLU A 37 8.02 10.94 6.13
C GLU A 37 8.92 10.78 4.89
N VAL A 38 8.33 10.68 3.70
CA VAL A 38 9.05 10.72 2.41
C VAL A 38 9.76 12.09 2.28
N PRO A 39 11.01 12.15 1.77
CA PRO A 39 11.76 13.39 1.65
C PRO A 39 10.96 14.51 0.98
N ILE A 40 11.04 15.74 1.52
CA ILE A 40 10.24 16.90 1.10
C ILE A 40 10.40 17.23 -0.40
N GLU A 41 11.51 16.83 -1.00
CA GLU A 41 11.82 17.02 -2.43
C GLU A 41 11.02 16.08 -3.35
N GLN A 42 10.33 15.08 -2.81
CA GLN A 42 9.53 14.12 -3.55
C GLN A 42 8.04 14.34 -3.28
N ASP A 43 7.30 14.80 -4.31
CA ASP A 43 5.84 14.99 -4.22
C ASP A 43 5.06 13.66 -4.32
N SER A 44 5.73 12.58 -4.69
CA SER A 44 5.14 11.25 -4.81
C SER A 44 6.20 10.15 -4.71
N PHE A 45 5.78 8.94 -4.38
CA PHE A 45 6.59 7.75 -4.58
C PHE A 45 5.80 6.67 -5.32
N SER A 46 6.53 5.76 -5.95
CA SER A 46 5.95 4.64 -6.69
C SER A 46 6.35 3.31 -6.09
N LEU A 47 5.36 2.44 -5.94
CA LEU A 47 5.53 1.02 -5.69
C LEU A 47 5.49 0.31 -7.03
N VAL A 48 6.61 -0.27 -7.46
CA VAL A 48 6.75 -0.94 -8.76
C VAL A 48 6.92 -2.44 -8.56
N VAL A 49 6.13 -3.24 -9.26
CA VAL A 49 6.22 -4.70 -9.25
C VAL A 49 7.11 -5.14 -10.40
N ILE A 50 8.18 -5.86 -10.07
CA ILE A 50 9.10 -6.46 -11.03
C ILE A 50 9.19 -7.93 -10.67
N GLU A 51 8.58 -8.80 -11.48
CA GLU A 51 8.51 -10.24 -11.22
C GLU A 51 8.01 -10.54 -9.79
N ASP A 52 8.88 -11.05 -8.93
CA ASP A 52 8.60 -11.45 -7.55
C ASP A 52 9.07 -10.42 -6.50
N VAL A 53 9.41 -9.20 -6.94
CA VAL A 53 9.87 -8.12 -6.08
C VAL A 53 9.03 -6.86 -6.19
N ILE A 54 9.02 -6.10 -5.11
CA ILE A 54 8.49 -4.74 -5.06
C ILE A 54 9.66 -3.77 -4.89
N MET A 55 9.76 -2.81 -5.79
CA MET A 55 10.66 -1.67 -5.69
C MET A 55 9.88 -0.48 -5.13
N ILE A 56 10.46 0.21 -4.14
CA ILE A 56 10.00 1.53 -3.69
C ILE A 56 11.23 2.42 -3.68
N GLU A 57 11.23 3.45 -4.54
CA GLU A 57 12.42 4.27 -4.77
C GLU A 57 13.65 3.40 -5.11
N GLN A 58 14.71 3.46 -4.30
CA GLN A 58 15.94 2.69 -4.46
C GLN A 58 15.94 1.39 -3.63
N GLU A 59 14.86 1.13 -2.90
CA GLU A 59 14.75 -0.03 -2.02
C GLU A 59 14.06 -1.21 -2.72
N ARG A 60 14.63 -2.39 -2.53
CA ARG A 60 14.13 -3.66 -3.09
C ARG A 60 13.57 -4.56 -1.99
N PHE A 61 12.34 -5.03 -2.19
CA PHE A 61 11.66 -5.95 -1.29
C PHE A 61 11.35 -7.26 -2.02
N ASP A 62 11.88 -8.37 -1.50
CA ASP A 62 11.75 -9.69 -2.13
C ASP A 62 10.63 -10.51 -1.50
N SER A 63 9.75 -11.09 -2.34
CA SER A 63 8.63 -11.93 -1.90
C SER A 63 9.05 -13.24 -1.25
N LYS A 64 10.25 -13.74 -1.56
CA LYS A 64 10.83 -14.95 -0.95
C LYS A 64 11.27 -14.70 0.50
N ILE A 65 11.56 -13.44 0.84
CA ILE A 65 12.00 -13.03 2.18
C ILE A 65 10.81 -12.52 3.00
N LEU A 66 9.92 -11.74 2.39
CA LEU A 66 8.84 -11.05 3.07
C LEU A 66 7.47 -11.57 2.59
N PRO A 67 6.71 -12.33 3.43
CA PRO A 67 5.40 -12.85 3.05
C PRO A 67 4.38 -11.78 2.63
N ILE A 68 4.50 -10.58 3.21
CA ILE A 68 3.65 -9.45 2.81
C ILE A 68 3.92 -8.98 1.38
N VAL A 69 5.18 -9.03 0.94
CA VAL A 69 5.56 -8.69 -0.44
C VAL A 69 4.95 -9.70 -1.38
N LYS A 70 5.05 -11.01 -1.08
CA LYS A 70 4.38 -12.05 -1.86
C LYS A 70 2.89 -11.77 -2.04
N THR A 71 2.20 -11.46 -0.94
CA THR A 71 0.76 -11.19 -0.96
C THR A 71 0.41 -9.98 -1.82
N LEU A 72 1.25 -8.94 -1.80
CA LEU A 72 1.06 -7.73 -2.61
C LEU A 72 1.40 -7.97 -4.08
N VAL A 73 2.50 -8.66 -4.39
CA VAL A 73 2.88 -9.04 -5.76
C VAL A 73 1.76 -9.87 -6.38
N ASP A 74 1.34 -10.97 -5.74
CA ASP A 74 0.28 -11.85 -6.25
C ASP A 74 -1.01 -11.06 -6.55
N ARG A 75 -1.37 -10.13 -5.66
CA ARG A 75 -2.55 -9.28 -5.82
C ARG A 75 -2.42 -8.30 -6.99
N LEU A 76 -1.29 -7.58 -7.07
CA LEU A 76 -1.05 -6.58 -8.10
C LEU A 76 -0.93 -7.24 -9.49
N THR A 77 -0.23 -8.37 -9.58
CA THR A 77 -0.13 -9.17 -10.80
C THR A 77 -1.51 -9.66 -11.27
N ARG A 78 -2.35 -10.17 -10.36
CA ARG A 78 -3.72 -10.59 -10.69
C ARG A 78 -4.59 -9.43 -11.20
N LEU A 79 -4.36 -8.22 -10.69
CA LEU A 79 -5.01 -6.99 -11.14
C LEU A 79 -4.44 -6.42 -12.43
N GLY A 80 -3.34 -6.98 -12.97
CA GLY A 80 -2.62 -6.40 -14.11
C GLY A 80 -1.91 -5.08 -13.78
N VAL A 81 -1.75 -4.76 -12.49
CA VAL A 81 -1.13 -3.53 -12.01
C VAL A 81 0.38 -3.73 -11.91
N LYS A 82 1.14 -2.96 -12.70
CA LYS A 82 2.61 -2.98 -12.68
C LYS A 82 3.21 -2.00 -11.68
N SER A 83 2.50 -0.92 -11.38
CA SER A 83 2.92 0.07 -10.40
C SER A 83 1.74 0.83 -9.82
N ILE A 84 1.91 1.34 -8.60
CA ILE A 84 1.01 2.30 -7.97
C ILE A 84 1.84 3.49 -7.52
N THR A 85 1.43 4.69 -7.90
CA THR A 85 2.06 5.93 -7.48
C THR A 85 1.16 6.62 -6.46
N PHE A 86 1.75 7.01 -5.33
CA PHE A 86 1.07 7.72 -4.24
C PHE A 86 1.63 9.14 -4.17
N ASN A 87 0.74 10.13 -4.22
CA ASN A 87 1.12 11.50 -3.89
C ASN A 87 1.20 11.65 -2.36
N ILE A 88 2.10 12.51 -1.87
CA ILE A 88 2.29 12.71 -0.43
C ILE A 88 1.12 13.46 0.24
N ASP A 89 0.28 14.13 -0.55
CA ASP A 89 -0.85 14.95 -0.12
C ASP A 89 -2.19 14.22 -0.10
N LEU A 90 -2.18 12.90 -0.37
CA LEU A 90 -3.39 12.07 -0.36
C LEU A 90 -4.22 12.26 0.91
N SER A 91 -5.53 12.43 0.72
CA SER A 91 -6.46 12.56 1.83
C SER A 91 -6.69 11.21 2.52
N GLU A 92 -7.21 11.24 3.75
CA GLU A 92 -7.61 10.00 4.43
C GLU A 92 -8.77 9.28 3.73
N GLU A 93 -9.53 9.99 2.89
CA GLU A 93 -10.59 9.40 2.08
C GLU A 93 -9.98 8.64 0.89
N ASP A 94 -9.03 9.25 0.16
CA ASP A 94 -8.34 8.60 -0.95
C ASP A 94 -7.64 7.31 -0.51
N ILE A 95 -6.97 7.35 0.65
CA ILE A 95 -6.31 6.17 1.22
C ILE A 95 -7.33 5.07 1.57
N ARG A 96 -8.51 5.43 2.06
CA ARG A 96 -9.59 4.46 2.35
C ARG A 96 -10.15 3.84 1.08
N GLU A 97 -10.40 4.65 0.06
CA GLU A 97 -10.90 4.17 -1.23
C GLU A 97 -9.86 3.26 -1.89
N PHE A 98 -8.58 3.61 -1.82
CA PHE A 98 -7.49 2.74 -2.26
C PHE A 98 -7.54 1.37 -1.58
N PHE A 99 -7.59 1.31 -0.24
CA PHE A 99 -7.64 0.02 0.46
C PHE A 99 -8.91 -0.77 0.13
N THR A 100 -10.05 -0.09 -0.05
CA THR A 100 -11.32 -0.73 -0.42
C THR A 100 -11.26 -1.33 -1.83
N ALA A 101 -10.77 -0.56 -2.81
CA ALA A 101 -10.60 -1.01 -4.19
C ALA A 101 -9.64 -2.21 -4.28
N MET A 102 -8.54 -2.14 -3.53
CA MET A 102 -7.56 -3.23 -3.47
C MET A 102 -8.08 -4.46 -2.73
N ALA A 103 -9.06 -4.33 -1.84
CA ALA A 103 -9.65 -5.44 -1.09
C ALA A 103 -10.75 -6.19 -1.85
N ALA A 104 -11.44 -5.52 -2.78
CA ALA A 104 -12.55 -6.07 -3.57
C ALA A 104 -12.14 -7.14 -4.60
N THR A 105 -10.87 -7.56 -4.60
CA THR A 105 -10.29 -8.52 -5.55
C THR A 105 -9.73 -9.79 -4.94
#